data_AF-A0AAW5YXQ6-F1
#
_entry.id   AF-A0AAW5YXQ6-F1
#
_cell.length_a   1.000
_cell.length_b   1.000
_cell.length_c   1.000
_cell.angle_alpha   90.00
_cell.angle_beta   90.00
_cell.angle_gamma   90.00
#
_symmetry.space_group_name_H-M   'P 1'
#
loop_
_entity.id
_entity.type
_entity.pdbx_description
1 polymer ?
#
loop_
_entity_poly.entity_id
_entity_poly.type
_entity_poly.pdbx_seq_one_letter_code
_entity_poly.pdbx_strand_id
1 'polypeptide(L)'
;MVEEAARNAEAASQSAAVAKKSETAAASSKNAAKTSETNAANSAQAAASSQTASANSATAAKKSETNAKNSETAAKTSETNAKSSQTAAKTSETNAKASETAAKNSQAAAAESESAAAGSATSAAGSATAAANSQKAAKTSETNAKSSQTAAKTSETNAKASETAAKSSQDAAAQSESAAASSASAAAASATASANSQKAAKTSETNAKVSETAAANSAKASAASQTAAKASEDAAREYASQAAEPYKYVLQPLPDVWIPFNDSLDMITGFSPSYKKIVIGDDEITMPGDKIVKFKRASKATYINKSGVLTEAAIDEPRFERDGLLIEGQRTNYMLNSESPASWGRSSNMDVPETGTDSFGFTYGKFVCNNSLIGQTSAINMASIAATKSVDVSGDNKYVTTSCRFKTELQVRLRIRFDKYDGSATTFLGDAYIDTQTLEINMTGGAASRITARVRKDEATGWIFAEATIQAIDGELKIGSQIQYSPKQSGATVSGDYIYLATPQVEDGPCVSSFIISGATAAT
;
A
#
# COMPACT_ATOMS: atom_id res chain seq x y z
N MET A 1 128.29 64.64 153.85
CA MET A 1 128.72 63.28 153.41
C MET A 1 127.56 62.32 153.16
N VAL A 2 126.41 62.38 153.85
CA VAL A 2 125.31 61.41 153.62
C VAL A 2 124.54 61.65 152.30
N GLU A 3 124.39 62.90 151.86
CA GLU A 3 123.52 63.27 150.71
C GLU A 3 124.10 62.97 149.32
N GLU A 4 125.38 62.59 149.22
CA GLU A 4 126.05 62.35 147.93
C GLU A 4 125.92 60.90 147.45
N ALA A 5 125.96 59.94 148.40
CA ALA A 5 125.66 58.54 148.11
C ALA A 5 124.22 58.34 147.60
N ALA A 6 123.26 59.10 148.14
CA ALA A 6 121.87 59.08 147.69
C ALA A 6 121.71 59.52 146.22
N ARG A 7 122.43 60.57 145.78
CA ARG A 7 122.38 61.06 144.41
C ARG A 7 122.96 60.07 143.38
N ASN A 8 124.03 59.36 143.72
CA ASN A 8 124.57 58.33 142.83
C ASN A 8 123.68 57.09 142.74
N ALA A 9 123.03 56.68 143.84
CA ALA A 9 122.03 55.60 143.81
C ALA A 9 120.81 55.98 142.94
N GLU A 10 120.35 57.23 143.05
CA GLU A 10 119.26 57.79 142.24
C GLU A 10 119.62 57.80 140.74
N ALA A 11 120.81 58.29 140.37
CA ALA A 11 121.28 58.31 138.98
C ALA A 11 121.45 56.89 138.38
N ALA A 12 121.90 55.92 139.18
CA ALA A 12 121.97 54.51 138.77
C ALA A 12 120.57 53.90 138.58
N SER A 13 119.62 54.21 139.47
CA SER A 13 118.22 53.80 139.36
C SER A 13 117.56 54.36 138.10
N GLN A 14 117.76 55.64 137.82
CA GLN A 14 117.26 56.29 136.59
C GLN A 14 117.91 55.70 135.33
N SER A 15 119.21 55.41 135.36
CA SER A 15 119.91 54.74 134.25
C SER A 15 119.39 53.33 134.00
N ALA A 16 119.12 52.56 135.06
CA ALA A 16 118.50 51.24 134.97
C ALA A 16 117.05 51.32 134.44
N ALA A 17 116.28 52.34 134.84
CA ALA A 17 114.94 52.59 134.32
C ALA A 17 114.95 52.97 132.82
N VAL A 18 115.91 53.79 132.38
CA VAL A 18 116.13 54.13 130.96
C VAL A 18 116.55 52.89 130.17
N ALA A 19 117.49 52.09 130.68
CA ALA A 19 117.89 50.84 130.06
C ALA A 19 116.70 49.88 129.90
N LYS A 20 115.87 49.72 130.94
CA LYS A 20 114.67 48.87 130.91
C LYS A 20 113.58 49.42 129.98
N LYS A 21 113.45 50.74 129.86
CA LYS A 21 112.58 51.38 128.86
C LYS A 21 113.11 51.16 127.43
N SER A 22 114.42 51.18 127.23
CA SER A 22 115.07 50.87 125.94
C SER A 22 114.93 49.40 125.56
N GLU A 23 115.09 48.47 126.52
CA GLU A 23 114.83 47.04 126.36
C GLU A 23 113.37 46.77 125.98
N THR A 24 112.43 47.46 126.66
CA THR A 24 111.00 47.42 126.33
C THR A 24 110.74 47.94 124.92
N ALA A 25 111.34 49.07 124.53
CA ALA A 25 111.21 49.63 123.20
C ALA A 25 111.81 48.72 122.11
N ALA A 26 112.94 48.07 122.37
CA ALA A 26 113.54 47.08 121.48
C ALA A 26 112.65 45.83 121.33
N ALA A 27 112.03 45.36 122.42
CA ALA A 27 111.05 44.28 122.39
C ALA A 27 109.78 44.67 121.61
N SER A 28 109.25 45.88 121.80
CA SER A 28 108.16 46.43 121.00
C SER A 28 108.52 46.54 119.52
N SER A 29 109.73 47.00 119.19
CA SER A 29 110.22 47.09 117.81
C SER A 29 110.38 45.72 117.16
N LYS A 30 110.90 44.73 117.90
CA LYS A 30 110.99 43.33 117.44
C LYS A 30 109.61 42.72 117.19
N ASN A 31 108.64 43.01 118.05
CA ASN A 31 107.25 42.59 117.86
C ASN A 31 106.63 43.28 116.63
N ALA A 32 106.83 44.59 116.45
CA ALA A 32 106.34 45.34 115.29
C ALA A 32 106.95 44.84 113.97
N ALA A 33 108.25 44.51 113.95
CA ALA A 33 108.91 43.88 112.81
C ALA A 33 108.27 42.52 112.48
N LYS A 34 108.03 41.66 113.48
CA LYS A 34 107.36 40.36 113.30
C LYS A 34 105.90 40.51 112.83
N THR A 35 105.19 41.53 113.28
CA THR A 35 103.86 41.90 112.75
C THR A 35 103.95 42.35 111.29
N SER A 36 104.99 43.11 110.92
CA SER A 36 105.22 43.55 109.54
C SER A 36 105.56 42.38 108.61
N GLU A 37 106.40 41.43 109.04
CA GLU A 37 106.65 40.15 108.33
C GLU A 37 105.35 39.36 108.13
N THR A 38 104.52 39.26 109.17
CA THR A 38 103.22 38.58 109.10
C THR A 38 102.28 39.29 108.11
N ASN A 39 102.24 40.62 108.11
CA ASN A 39 101.44 41.41 107.17
C ASN A 39 101.94 41.26 105.73
N ALA A 40 103.25 41.26 105.50
CA ALA A 40 103.84 41.04 104.17
C ALA A 40 103.51 39.63 103.64
N ALA A 41 103.60 38.60 104.50
CA ALA A 41 103.18 37.24 104.15
C ALA A 41 101.68 37.15 103.82
N ASN A 42 100.82 37.81 104.61
CA ASN A 42 99.38 37.88 104.34
C ASN A 42 99.08 38.60 103.01
N SER A 43 99.77 39.71 102.71
CA SER A 43 99.62 40.42 101.43
C SER A 43 100.10 39.58 100.24
N ALA A 44 101.21 38.84 100.38
CA ALA A 44 101.68 37.92 99.35
C ALA A 44 100.67 36.77 99.12
N GLN A 45 100.11 36.22 100.18
CA GLN A 45 99.06 35.20 100.09
C GLN A 45 97.78 35.74 99.44
N ALA A 46 97.36 36.96 99.77
CA ALA A 46 96.20 37.62 99.14
C ALA A 46 96.44 37.91 97.65
N ALA A 47 97.65 38.29 97.26
CA ALA A 47 98.05 38.47 95.86
C ALA A 47 98.00 37.14 95.09
N ALA A 48 98.55 36.05 95.66
CA ALA A 48 98.50 34.71 95.06
C ALA A 48 97.06 34.19 94.90
N SER A 49 96.20 34.41 95.91
CA SER A 49 94.76 34.11 95.83
C SER A 49 94.06 34.94 94.76
N SER A 50 94.42 36.21 94.59
CA SER A 50 93.86 37.11 93.56
C SER A 50 94.29 36.71 92.15
N GLN A 51 95.56 36.31 91.97
CA GLN A 51 96.07 35.77 90.72
C GLN A 51 95.34 34.46 90.35
N THR A 52 95.11 33.59 91.33
CA THR A 52 94.33 32.35 91.15
C THR A 52 92.89 32.65 90.76
N ALA A 53 92.24 33.61 91.43
CA ALA A 53 90.88 34.04 91.08
C ALA A 53 90.81 34.62 89.66
N SER A 54 91.80 35.43 89.26
CA SER A 54 91.90 35.99 87.90
C SER A 54 92.08 34.90 86.83
N ALA A 55 92.95 33.91 87.07
CA ALA A 55 93.14 32.77 86.18
C ALA A 55 91.86 31.91 86.05
N ASN A 56 91.14 31.70 87.16
CA ASN A 56 89.84 31.02 87.15
C ASN A 56 88.79 31.83 86.37
N SER A 57 88.75 33.16 86.53
CA SER A 57 87.86 34.05 85.76
C SER A 57 88.17 34.04 84.27
N ALA A 58 89.45 34.07 83.87
CA ALA A 58 89.86 33.95 82.48
C ALA A 58 89.46 32.59 81.87
N THR A 59 89.60 31.50 82.64
CA THR A 59 89.16 30.16 82.24
C THR A 59 87.64 30.09 82.08
N ALA A 60 86.89 30.69 83.02
CA ALA A 60 85.42 30.77 82.94
C ALA A 60 84.95 31.62 81.75
N ALA A 61 85.61 32.75 81.48
CA ALA A 61 85.33 33.59 80.31
C ALA A 61 85.59 32.83 79.00
N LYS A 62 86.71 32.09 78.90
CA LYS A 62 87.00 31.26 77.72
C LYS A 62 85.99 30.13 77.51
N LYS A 63 85.55 29.49 78.61
CA LYS A 63 84.46 28.50 78.56
C LYS A 63 83.14 29.13 78.09
N SER A 64 82.84 30.35 78.53
CA SER A 64 81.64 31.09 78.10
C SER A 64 81.70 31.46 76.60
N GLU A 65 82.86 31.91 76.10
CA GLU A 65 83.07 32.18 74.67
C GLU A 65 82.83 30.92 73.81
N THR A 66 83.35 29.77 74.24
CA THR A 66 83.11 28.48 73.57
C THR A 66 81.63 28.09 73.61
N ASN A 67 80.96 28.25 74.77
CA ASN A 67 79.53 27.97 74.89
C ASN A 67 78.69 28.87 73.96
N ALA A 68 79.00 30.17 73.86
CA ALA A 68 78.32 31.10 72.97
C ALA A 68 78.48 30.70 71.48
N LYS A 69 79.69 30.31 71.05
CA LYS A 69 79.95 29.79 69.70
C LYS A 69 79.19 28.48 69.41
N ASN A 70 79.09 27.59 70.40
CA ASN A 70 78.28 26.38 70.28
C ASN A 70 76.78 26.71 70.14
N SER A 71 76.26 27.67 70.92
CA SER A 71 74.87 28.14 70.81
C SER A 71 74.58 28.81 69.46
N GLU A 72 75.50 29.62 68.92
CA GLU A 72 75.37 30.22 67.58
C GLU A 72 75.30 29.13 66.50
N THR A 73 76.14 28.10 66.60
CA THR A 73 76.16 26.96 65.67
C THR A 73 74.86 26.13 65.77
N ALA A 74 74.36 25.90 66.99
CA ALA A 74 73.09 25.22 67.22
C ALA A 74 71.90 26.02 66.67
N ALA A 75 71.93 27.36 66.77
CA ALA A 75 70.90 28.23 66.21
C ALA A 75 70.86 28.17 64.68
N LYS A 76 72.01 28.29 63.99
CA LYS A 76 72.11 28.16 62.52
C LYS A 76 71.67 26.77 62.03
N THR A 77 71.99 25.72 62.79
CA THR A 77 71.52 24.35 62.52
C THR A 77 69.99 24.27 62.64
N SER A 78 69.42 24.89 63.68
CA SER A 78 67.97 24.92 63.92
C SER A 78 67.22 25.70 62.84
N GLU A 79 67.76 26.82 62.37
CA GLU A 79 67.24 27.59 61.23
C GLU A 79 67.24 26.76 59.94
N THR A 80 68.34 26.06 59.66
CA THR A 80 68.47 25.16 58.49
C THR A 80 67.44 24.02 58.55
N ASN A 81 67.25 23.41 59.73
CA ASN A 81 66.25 22.38 59.96
C ASN A 81 64.82 22.92 59.78
N ALA A 82 64.52 24.10 60.32
CA ALA A 82 63.21 24.75 60.14
C ALA A 82 62.91 25.05 58.67
N LYS A 83 63.91 25.50 57.90
CA LYS A 83 63.76 25.75 56.46
C LYS A 83 63.56 24.45 55.66
N SER A 84 64.23 23.38 56.07
CA SER A 84 64.04 22.04 55.50
C SER A 84 62.63 21.51 55.78
N SER A 85 62.14 21.63 57.01
CA SER A 85 60.77 21.27 57.40
C SER A 85 59.71 22.09 56.65
N GLN A 86 59.91 23.40 56.46
CA GLN A 86 59.03 24.23 55.63
C GLN A 86 58.96 23.72 54.18
N THR A 87 60.10 23.31 53.62
CA THR A 87 60.18 22.79 52.24
C THR A 87 59.50 21.43 52.13
N ALA A 88 59.72 20.53 53.10
CA ALA A 88 59.04 19.24 53.17
C ALA A 88 57.51 19.39 53.31
N ALA A 89 57.04 20.30 54.17
CA ALA A 89 55.62 20.59 54.34
C ALA A 89 54.97 21.07 53.02
N LYS A 90 55.63 21.99 52.29
CA LYS A 90 55.13 22.49 51.00
C LYS A 90 55.13 21.42 49.89
N THR A 91 56.09 20.49 49.95
CA THR A 91 56.12 19.31 49.07
C THR A 91 54.94 18.38 49.40
N SER A 92 54.67 18.11 50.67
CA SER A 92 53.52 17.31 51.11
C SER A 92 52.18 17.94 50.73
N GLU A 93 52.03 19.26 50.84
CA GLU A 93 50.84 20.00 50.37
C GLU A 93 50.62 19.82 48.86
N THR A 94 51.70 19.94 48.07
CA THR A 94 51.68 19.73 46.62
C THR A 94 51.29 18.29 46.27
N ASN A 95 51.87 17.30 46.95
CA ASN A 95 51.56 15.89 46.77
C ASN A 95 50.09 15.57 47.14
N ALA A 96 49.59 16.13 48.26
CA ALA A 96 48.19 15.97 48.66
C ALA A 96 47.23 16.54 47.59
N LYS A 97 47.56 17.69 46.98
CA LYS A 97 46.75 18.27 45.89
C LYS A 97 46.79 17.42 44.61
N ALA A 98 47.94 16.83 44.29
CA ALA A 98 48.06 15.87 43.20
C ALA A 98 47.21 14.62 43.45
N SER A 99 47.23 14.06 44.67
CA SER A 99 46.39 12.93 45.08
C SER A 99 44.90 13.25 45.04
N GLU A 100 44.47 14.44 45.49
CA GLU A 100 43.07 14.89 45.38
C GLU A 100 42.62 14.95 43.91
N THR A 101 43.49 15.43 43.01
CA THR A 101 43.22 15.51 41.58
C THR A 101 43.14 14.12 40.94
N ALA A 102 44.07 13.23 41.28
CA ALA A 102 44.05 11.84 40.82
C ALA A 102 42.79 11.09 41.28
N ALA A 103 42.35 11.29 42.53
CA ALA A 103 41.12 10.70 43.06
C ALA A 103 39.86 11.18 42.30
N LYS A 104 39.78 12.49 41.98
CA LYS A 104 38.68 13.04 41.18
C LYS A 104 38.67 12.49 39.75
N ASN A 105 39.83 12.33 39.12
CA ASN A 105 39.94 11.74 37.79
C ASN A 105 39.50 10.27 37.79
N SER A 106 39.90 9.49 38.80
CA SER A 106 39.44 8.10 38.98
C SER A 106 37.92 8.02 39.22
N GLN A 107 37.33 8.97 39.96
CA GLN A 107 35.89 9.04 40.15
C GLN A 107 35.14 9.33 38.83
N ALA A 108 35.66 10.26 38.02
CA ALA A 108 35.09 10.57 36.70
C ALA A 108 35.16 9.36 35.75
N ALA A 109 36.31 8.69 35.68
CA ALA A 109 36.48 7.48 34.87
C ALA A 109 35.57 6.33 35.32
N ALA A 110 35.32 6.18 36.62
CA ALA A 110 34.36 5.20 37.14
C ALA A 110 32.92 5.50 36.70
N ALA A 111 32.48 6.76 36.75
CA ALA A 111 31.15 7.17 36.31
C ALA A 111 30.96 7.05 34.77
N GLU A 112 32.01 7.31 33.99
CA GLU A 112 32.02 7.08 32.55
C GLU A 112 31.92 5.58 32.24
N SER A 113 32.66 4.73 32.97
CA SER A 113 32.58 3.27 32.85
C SER A 113 31.20 2.71 33.25
N GLU A 114 30.56 3.26 34.27
CA GLU A 114 29.18 2.90 34.66
C GLU A 114 28.19 3.25 33.55
N SER A 115 28.31 4.45 32.97
CA SER A 115 27.50 4.92 31.85
C SER A 115 27.67 4.04 30.61
N ALA A 116 28.91 3.65 30.29
CA ALA A 116 29.21 2.74 29.18
C ALA A 116 28.65 1.32 29.41
N ALA A 117 28.69 0.82 30.65
CA ALA A 117 28.08 -0.46 31.02
C ALA A 117 26.55 -0.43 30.89
N ALA A 118 25.90 0.65 31.34
CA ALA A 118 24.46 0.85 31.18
C ALA A 118 24.02 0.90 29.70
N GLY A 119 24.75 1.65 28.86
CA GLY A 119 24.49 1.68 27.41
C GLY A 119 24.69 0.31 26.73
N SER A 120 25.69 -0.45 27.16
CA SER A 120 25.93 -1.82 26.69
C SER A 120 24.79 -2.76 27.07
N ALA A 121 24.26 -2.66 28.29
CA ALA A 121 23.11 -3.44 28.74
C ALA A 121 21.83 -3.11 27.92
N THR A 122 21.58 -1.83 27.62
CA THR A 122 20.48 -1.42 26.73
C THR A 122 20.63 -2.00 25.31
N SER A 123 21.85 -1.98 24.77
CA SER A 123 22.15 -2.55 23.44
C SER A 123 21.94 -4.07 23.40
N ALA A 124 22.31 -4.77 24.48
CA ALA A 124 22.06 -6.20 24.62
C ALA A 124 20.56 -6.54 24.71
N ALA A 125 19.78 -5.75 25.47
CA ALA A 125 18.33 -5.92 25.58
C ALA A 125 17.60 -5.67 24.24
N GLY A 126 18.03 -4.66 23.47
CA GLY A 126 17.55 -4.42 22.11
C GLY A 126 17.86 -5.59 21.17
N SER A 127 19.09 -6.14 21.26
CA SER A 127 19.52 -7.29 20.47
C SER A 127 18.72 -8.56 20.79
N ALA A 128 18.43 -8.83 22.06
CA ALA A 128 17.57 -9.94 22.49
C ALA A 128 16.13 -9.80 21.94
N THR A 129 15.59 -8.58 21.94
CA THR A 129 14.27 -8.27 21.36
C THR A 129 14.25 -8.50 19.84
N ALA A 130 15.30 -8.07 19.13
CA ALA A 130 15.45 -8.33 17.70
C ALA A 130 15.51 -9.84 17.39
N ALA A 131 16.26 -10.62 18.16
CA ALA A 131 16.35 -12.07 18.01
C ALA A 131 14.99 -12.77 18.22
N ALA A 132 14.22 -12.38 19.23
CA ALA A 132 12.87 -12.90 19.48
C ALA A 132 11.90 -12.59 18.32
N ASN A 133 11.96 -11.38 17.76
CA ASN A 133 11.17 -11.00 16.59
C ASN A 133 11.55 -11.82 15.34
N SER A 134 12.84 -12.04 15.10
CA SER A 134 13.33 -12.92 14.01
C SER A 134 12.85 -14.37 14.17
N GLN A 135 12.85 -14.91 15.40
CA GLN A 135 12.32 -16.26 15.67
C GLN A 135 10.82 -16.35 15.38
N LYS A 136 10.04 -15.32 15.73
CA LYS A 136 8.60 -15.24 15.42
C LYS A 136 8.37 -15.20 13.90
N ALA A 137 9.13 -14.37 13.18
CA ALA A 137 9.05 -14.26 11.72
C ALA A 137 9.38 -15.59 11.02
N ALA A 138 10.41 -16.31 11.48
CA ALA A 138 10.77 -17.63 10.96
C ALA A 138 9.61 -18.64 11.12
N LYS A 139 8.94 -18.65 12.28
CA LYS A 139 7.80 -19.55 12.55
C LYS A 139 6.55 -19.20 11.72
N THR A 140 6.33 -17.93 11.42
CA THR A 140 5.32 -17.50 10.42
C THR A 140 5.69 -17.98 9.01
N SER A 141 6.97 -17.89 8.62
CA SER A 141 7.44 -18.38 7.32
C SER A 141 7.25 -19.89 7.16
N GLU A 142 7.53 -20.68 8.19
CA GLU A 142 7.28 -22.13 8.24
C GLU A 142 5.78 -22.45 8.02
N THR A 143 4.90 -21.69 8.69
CA THR A 143 3.44 -21.82 8.53
C THR A 143 3.01 -21.51 7.09
N ASN A 144 3.51 -20.42 6.51
CA ASN A 144 3.20 -20.02 5.13
C ASN A 144 3.69 -21.06 4.13
N ALA A 145 4.90 -21.62 4.32
CA ALA A 145 5.41 -22.70 3.48
C ALA A 145 4.51 -23.95 3.53
N LYS A 146 3.97 -24.30 4.72
CA LYS A 146 3.04 -25.41 4.86
C LYS A 146 1.69 -25.14 4.16
N SER A 147 1.16 -23.93 4.26
CA SER A 147 -0.05 -23.53 3.51
C SER A 147 0.17 -23.58 2.00
N SER A 148 1.32 -23.11 1.51
CA SER A 148 1.68 -23.20 0.08
C SER A 148 1.78 -24.65 -0.41
N GLN A 149 2.34 -25.56 0.40
CA GLN A 149 2.37 -26.99 0.08
C GLN A 149 0.96 -27.58 -0.06
N THR A 150 0.04 -27.21 0.84
CA THR A 150 -1.38 -27.64 0.75
C THR A 150 -2.05 -27.09 -0.51
N ALA A 151 -1.87 -25.79 -0.79
CA ALA A 151 -2.44 -25.16 -1.98
C ALA A 151 -1.94 -25.80 -3.29
N ALA A 152 -0.65 -26.11 -3.38
CA ALA A 152 -0.08 -26.82 -4.52
C ALA A 152 -0.73 -28.20 -4.73
N LYS A 153 -0.97 -28.96 -3.65
CA LYS A 153 -1.61 -30.29 -3.71
C LYS A 153 -3.10 -30.22 -4.07
N THR A 154 -3.80 -29.17 -3.65
CA THR A 154 -5.15 -28.88 -4.15
C THR A 154 -5.13 -28.55 -5.65
N SER A 155 -4.15 -27.78 -6.11
CA SER A 155 -3.99 -27.42 -7.53
C SER A 155 -3.71 -28.66 -8.40
N GLU A 156 -2.85 -29.57 -7.94
CA GLU A 156 -2.60 -30.89 -8.57
C GLU A 156 -3.90 -31.71 -8.71
N THR A 157 -4.73 -31.74 -7.65
CA THR A 157 -6.03 -32.42 -7.66
C THR A 157 -6.99 -31.80 -8.69
N ASN A 158 -7.06 -30.47 -8.73
CA ASN A 158 -7.92 -29.73 -9.68
C ASN A 158 -7.46 -29.92 -11.13
N ALA A 159 -6.15 -30.01 -11.38
CA ALA A 159 -5.61 -30.32 -12.70
C ALA A 159 -6.05 -31.71 -13.17
N LYS A 160 -5.98 -32.73 -12.30
CA LYS A 160 -6.44 -34.10 -12.63
C LYS A 160 -7.95 -34.18 -12.86
N ALA A 161 -8.75 -33.42 -12.11
CA ALA A 161 -10.18 -33.28 -12.36
C ALA A 161 -10.47 -32.63 -13.72
N SER A 162 -9.71 -31.59 -14.08
CA SER A 162 -9.83 -30.88 -15.36
C SER A 162 -9.46 -31.77 -16.57
N GLU A 163 -8.39 -32.57 -16.45
CA GLU A 163 -8.01 -33.58 -17.44
C GLU A 163 -9.13 -34.62 -17.65
N THR A 164 -9.77 -35.05 -16.57
CA THR A 164 -10.90 -36.00 -16.60
C THR A 164 -12.11 -35.38 -17.31
N ALA A 165 -12.46 -34.13 -16.97
CA ALA A 165 -13.56 -33.40 -17.60
C ALA A 165 -13.33 -33.19 -19.11
N ALA A 166 -12.11 -32.78 -19.49
CA ALA A 166 -11.73 -32.63 -20.90
C ALA A 166 -11.86 -33.95 -21.67
N LYS A 167 -11.50 -35.09 -21.05
CA LYS A 167 -11.69 -36.41 -21.66
C LYS A 167 -13.16 -36.75 -21.86
N SER A 168 -14.01 -36.50 -20.87
CA SER A 168 -15.47 -36.69 -21.01
C SER A 168 -16.08 -35.79 -22.09
N SER A 169 -15.62 -34.55 -22.25
CA SER A 169 -16.05 -33.67 -23.35
C SER A 169 -15.62 -34.19 -24.73
N GLN A 170 -14.42 -34.78 -24.85
CA GLN A 170 -13.97 -35.42 -26.09
C GLN A 170 -14.87 -36.60 -26.47
N ASP A 171 -15.21 -37.45 -25.49
CA ASP A 171 -16.05 -38.63 -25.72
C ASP A 171 -17.49 -38.23 -26.11
N ALA A 172 -18.04 -37.16 -25.50
CA ALA A 172 -19.34 -36.59 -25.87
C ALA A 172 -19.37 -35.97 -27.28
N ALA A 173 -18.26 -35.35 -27.72
CA ALA A 173 -18.11 -34.84 -29.08
C ALA A 173 -18.13 -35.98 -30.11
N ALA A 174 -17.40 -37.07 -29.85
CA ALA A 174 -17.40 -38.27 -30.72
C ALA A 174 -18.77 -38.96 -30.80
N GLN A 175 -19.54 -38.99 -29.70
CA GLN A 175 -20.94 -39.43 -29.73
C GLN A 175 -21.82 -38.52 -30.59
N SER A 176 -21.63 -37.20 -30.50
CA SER A 176 -22.39 -36.22 -31.29
C SER A 176 -22.10 -36.33 -32.79
N GLU A 177 -20.84 -36.56 -33.18
CA GLU A 177 -20.45 -36.84 -34.55
C GLU A 177 -21.11 -38.14 -35.07
N SER A 178 -21.10 -39.20 -34.27
CA SER A 178 -21.76 -40.47 -34.59
C SER A 178 -23.28 -40.33 -34.77
N ALA A 179 -23.92 -39.50 -33.93
CA ALA A 179 -25.34 -39.18 -34.05
C ALA A 179 -25.65 -38.38 -35.33
N ALA A 180 -24.82 -37.39 -35.66
CA ALA A 180 -24.95 -36.60 -36.89
C ALA A 180 -24.80 -37.46 -38.16
N ALA A 181 -23.83 -38.38 -38.19
CA ALA A 181 -23.65 -39.32 -39.29
C ALA A 181 -24.86 -40.28 -39.46
N SER A 182 -25.45 -40.71 -38.34
CA SER A 182 -26.68 -41.51 -38.31
C SER A 182 -27.88 -40.72 -38.85
N SER A 183 -28.03 -39.45 -38.45
CA SER A 183 -29.09 -38.56 -38.96
C SER A 183 -28.94 -38.27 -40.46
N ALA A 184 -27.72 -38.06 -40.96
CA ALA A 184 -27.45 -37.88 -42.38
C ALA A 184 -27.85 -39.13 -43.20
N SER A 185 -27.56 -40.31 -42.66
CA SER A 185 -27.96 -41.59 -43.26
C SER A 185 -29.48 -41.76 -43.33
N ALA A 186 -30.20 -41.37 -42.27
CA ALA A 186 -31.66 -41.37 -42.25
C ALA A 186 -32.26 -40.38 -43.26
N ALA A 187 -31.68 -39.18 -43.40
CA ALA A 187 -32.11 -38.20 -44.40
C ALA A 187 -31.92 -38.71 -45.84
N ALA A 188 -30.79 -39.36 -46.14
CA ALA A 188 -30.55 -39.98 -47.45
C ALA A 188 -31.54 -41.12 -47.76
N ALA A 189 -31.91 -41.93 -46.76
CA ALA A 189 -32.95 -42.94 -46.89
C ALA A 189 -34.33 -42.31 -47.17
N SER A 190 -34.70 -41.24 -46.47
CA SER A 190 -35.95 -40.50 -46.72
C SER A 190 -35.99 -39.85 -48.12
N ALA A 191 -34.88 -39.29 -48.60
CA ALA A 191 -34.79 -38.75 -49.96
C ALA A 191 -35.00 -39.86 -51.02
N THR A 192 -34.41 -41.04 -50.80
CA THR A 192 -34.60 -42.22 -51.65
C THR A 192 -36.06 -42.69 -51.67
N ALA A 193 -36.72 -42.73 -50.50
CA ALA A 193 -38.14 -43.05 -50.39
C ALA A 193 -39.02 -42.05 -51.15
N SER A 194 -38.75 -40.75 -51.02
CA SER A 194 -39.48 -39.70 -51.76
C SER A 194 -39.33 -39.84 -53.28
N ALA A 195 -38.12 -40.10 -53.77
CA ALA A 195 -37.87 -40.35 -55.20
C ALA A 195 -38.63 -41.58 -55.73
N ASN A 196 -38.72 -42.64 -54.92
CA ASN A 196 -39.53 -43.82 -55.25
C ASN A 196 -41.03 -43.50 -55.28
N SER A 197 -41.55 -42.70 -54.34
CA SER A 197 -42.93 -42.21 -54.37
C SER A 197 -43.23 -41.35 -55.60
N GLN A 198 -42.31 -40.49 -56.03
CA GLN A 198 -42.46 -39.72 -57.29
C GLN A 198 -42.52 -40.63 -58.52
N LYS A 199 -41.67 -41.66 -58.60
CA LYS A 199 -41.76 -42.69 -59.65
C LYS A 199 -43.12 -43.38 -59.64
N ALA A 200 -43.59 -43.81 -58.46
CA ALA A 200 -44.89 -44.47 -58.32
C ALA A 200 -46.06 -43.54 -58.76
N ALA A 201 -46.03 -42.27 -58.38
CA ALA A 201 -47.01 -41.27 -58.83
C ALA A 201 -47.02 -41.11 -60.35
N LYS A 202 -45.85 -41.07 -60.99
CA LYS A 202 -45.71 -40.95 -62.45
C LYS A 202 -46.14 -42.22 -63.21
N THR A 203 -45.96 -43.40 -62.60
CA THR A 203 -46.57 -44.65 -63.07
C THR A 203 -48.10 -44.58 -62.96
N SER A 204 -48.65 -44.09 -61.86
CA SER A 204 -50.11 -43.90 -61.72
C SER A 204 -50.69 -42.88 -62.72
N GLU A 205 -49.99 -41.78 -62.99
CA GLU A 205 -50.34 -40.82 -64.04
C GLU A 205 -50.39 -41.49 -65.43
N THR A 206 -49.41 -42.35 -65.72
CA THR A 206 -49.37 -43.15 -66.95
C THR A 206 -50.54 -44.14 -67.02
N ASN A 207 -50.83 -44.85 -65.92
CA ASN A 207 -51.96 -45.77 -65.82
C ASN A 207 -53.32 -45.04 -65.95
N ALA A 208 -53.42 -43.81 -65.45
CA ALA A 208 -54.59 -42.96 -65.63
C ALA A 208 -54.79 -42.59 -67.11
N LYS A 209 -53.73 -42.18 -67.83
CA LYS A 209 -53.80 -41.94 -69.30
C LYS A 209 -54.12 -43.20 -70.10
N VAL A 210 -53.61 -44.37 -69.69
CA VAL A 210 -53.98 -45.65 -70.31
C VAL A 210 -55.46 -45.95 -70.07
N SER A 211 -55.97 -45.67 -68.85
CA SER A 211 -57.38 -45.85 -68.51
C SER A 211 -58.29 -44.86 -69.24
N GLU A 212 -57.87 -43.60 -69.41
CA GLU A 212 -58.52 -42.58 -70.24
C GLU A 212 -58.57 -43.03 -71.70
N THR A 213 -57.47 -43.58 -72.24
CA THR A 213 -57.42 -44.13 -73.61
C THR A 213 -58.34 -45.35 -73.75
N ALA A 214 -58.39 -46.23 -72.74
CA ALA A 214 -59.30 -47.37 -72.70
C ALA A 214 -60.76 -46.92 -72.61
N ALA A 215 -61.06 -45.89 -71.81
CA ALA A 215 -62.39 -45.28 -71.73
C ALA A 215 -62.78 -44.61 -73.05
N ALA A 216 -61.86 -43.92 -73.74
CA ALA A 216 -62.09 -43.33 -75.06
C ALA A 216 -62.29 -44.39 -76.16
N ASN A 217 -61.59 -45.53 -76.08
CA ASN A 217 -61.82 -46.67 -76.97
C ASN A 217 -63.16 -47.37 -76.68
N SER A 218 -63.53 -47.53 -75.40
CA SER A 218 -64.86 -47.97 -74.99
C SER A 218 -65.95 -46.96 -75.37
N ALA A 219 -65.65 -45.66 -75.40
CA ALA A 219 -66.55 -44.63 -75.89
C ALA A 219 -66.68 -44.66 -77.42
N LYS A 220 -65.62 -45.03 -78.17
CA LYS A 220 -65.72 -45.33 -79.62
C LYS A 220 -66.51 -46.61 -79.90
N ALA A 221 -66.30 -47.66 -79.11
CA ALA A 221 -67.10 -48.88 -79.19
C ALA A 221 -68.56 -48.61 -78.79
N SER A 222 -68.78 -47.77 -77.78
CA SER A 222 -70.09 -47.26 -77.39
C SER A 222 -70.69 -46.34 -78.45
N ALA A 223 -69.90 -45.55 -79.19
CA ALA A 223 -70.38 -44.75 -80.32
C ALA A 223 -70.77 -45.61 -81.53
N ALA A 224 -70.07 -46.73 -81.76
CA ALA A 224 -70.50 -47.76 -82.72
C ALA A 224 -71.79 -48.45 -82.24
N SER A 225 -71.88 -48.80 -80.96
CA SER A 225 -73.12 -49.30 -80.33
C SER A 225 -74.22 -48.24 -80.24
N GLN A 226 -73.92 -46.94 -80.21
CA GLN A 226 -74.88 -45.83 -80.33
C GLN A 226 -75.26 -45.59 -81.78
N THR A 227 -74.44 -45.96 -82.76
CA THR A 227 -74.91 -46.00 -84.15
C THR A 227 -75.94 -47.14 -84.32
N ALA A 228 -75.79 -48.23 -83.57
CA ALA A 228 -76.81 -49.28 -83.44
C ALA A 228 -77.98 -48.90 -82.51
N ALA A 229 -77.75 -48.13 -81.45
CA ALA A 229 -78.76 -47.77 -80.44
C ALA A 229 -79.46 -46.43 -80.68
N LYS A 230 -78.97 -45.58 -81.60
CA LYS A 230 -79.72 -44.43 -82.13
C LYS A 230 -80.85 -44.87 -83.08
N ALA A 231 -80.90 -46.16 -83.43
CA ALA A 231 -82.11 -46.83 -83.93
C ALA A 231 -83.07 -47.31 -82.81
N SER A 232 -82.69 -47.15 -81.54
CA SER A 232 -83.42 -47.66 -80.35
C SER A 232 -83.62 -46.62 -79.22
N GLU A 233 -83.04 -45.42 -79.32
CA GLU A 233 -83.04 -44.37 -78.30
C GLU A 233 -83.45 -42.98 -78.84
N ASP A 234 -84.23 -42.94 -79.93
CA ASP A 234 -85.28 -41.90 -80.03
C ASP A 234 -86.44 -42.20 -79.02
N ALA A 235 -86.39 -43.35 -78.34
CA ALA A 235 -87.39 -43.87 -77.42
C ALA A 235 -87.19 -43.48 -75.93
N ALA A 236 -86.00 -43.01 -75.51
CA ALA A 236 -85.69 -42.75 -74.09
C ALA A 236 -84.85 -41.47 -73.89
N ARG A 237 -85.40 -40.36 -74.40
CA ARG A 237 -85.23 -39.01 -73.86
C ARG A 237 -85.07 -39.03 -72.32
N GLU A 238 -84.31 -38.04 -71.80
CA GLU A 238 -84.23 -37.58 -70.38
C GLU A 238 -82.91 -37.97 -69.68
N TYR A 239 -81.82 -37.28 -70.01
CA TYR A 239 -81.28 -36.12 -69.26
C TYR A 239 -80.95 -36.37 -67.76
N ALA A 240 -79.64 -36.51 -67.51
CA ALA A 240 -78.87 -35.95 -66.39
C ALA A 240 -79.40 -36.13 -64.94
N SER A 241 -78.79 -36.97 -64.09
CA SER A 241 -77.47 -36.76 -63.42
C SER A 241 -77.37 -35.48 -62.56
N GLN A 242 -77.35 -35.65 -61.23
CA GLN A 242 -76.92 -34.63 -60.25
C GLN A 242 -75.40 -34.70 -60.02
N ALA A 243 -74.75 -33.61 -59.58
CA ALA A 243 -73.30 -33.56 -59.30
C ALA A 243 -72.90 -32.59 -58.17
N ALA A 244 -71.80 -32.93 -57.47
CA ALA A 244 -71.12 -32.30 -56.32
C ALA A 244 -69.77 -33.06 -56.10
N GLU A 245 -68.67 -32.62 -55.45
CA GLU A 245 -68.19 -31.36 -54.83
C GLU A 245 -66.61 -31.39 -54.90
N PRO A 246 -65.85 -30.30 -54.62
CA PRO A 246 -64.44 -30.17 -55.01
C PRO A 246 -63.37 -30.48 -53.92
N TYR A 247 -62.09 -30.39 -54.34
CA TYR A 247 -60.89 -30.74 -53.55
C TYR A 247 -60.38 -29.67 -52.57
N LYS A 248 -59.73 -30.12 -51.48
CA LYS A 248 -59.07 -29.28 -50.46
C LYS A 248 -57.60 -29.72 -50.20
N TYR A 249 -56.65 -28.83 -50.52
CA TYR A 249 -55.29 -28.61 -49.94
C TYR A 249 -54.37 -29.80 -49.59
N VAL A 250 -53.06 -29.65 -49.89
CA VAL A 250 -52.01 -29.47 -48.85
C VAL A 250 -50.88 -28.57 -49.39
N LEU A 251 -50.63 -27.45 -48.70
CA LEU A 251 -49.36 -26.72 -48.69
C LEU A 251 -49.04 -26.48 -47.20
N GLN A 252 -47.77 -26.61 -46.80
CA GLN A 252 -47.38 -26.64 -45.38
C GLN A 252 -47.46 -25.24 -44.72
N PRO A 253 -47.77 -25.15 -43.41
CA PRO A 253 -48.07 -23.88 -42.76
C PRO A 253 -46.81 -23.05 -42.50
N LEU A 254 -46.91 -21.75 -42.80
CA LEU A 254 -45.98 -20.72 -42.29
C LEU A 254 -46.30 -20.41 -40.82
N PRO A 255 -45.31 -19.95 -40.02
CA PRO A 255 -45.55 -19.53 -38.64
C PRO A 255 -46.48 -18.31 -38.56
N ASP A 256 -47.30 -18.25 -37.51
CA ASP A 256 -48.35 -17.25 -37.33
C ASP A 256 -47.85 -15.80 -37.27
N VAL A 257 -46.58 -15.59 -36.89
CA VAL A 257 -45.91 -14.29 -36.87
C VAL A 257 -44.45 -14.46 -37.30
N TRP A 258 -43.98 -13.64 -38.24
CA TRP A 258 -42.58 -13.59 -38.64
C TRP A 258 -42.13 -12.15 -38.88
N ILE A 259 -41.20 -11.69 -38.06
CA ILE A 259 -40.67 -10.32 -38.04
C ILE A 259 -39.15 -10.39 -38.28
N PRO A 260 -38.65 -10.07 -39.49
CA PRO A 260 -37.23 -9.78 -39.66
C PRO A 260 -36.86 -8.49 -38.91
N PHE A 261 -35.99 -8.57 -37.91
CA PHE A 261 -35.40 -7.40 -37.24
C PHE A 261 -34.35 -6.73 -38.15
N ASN A 262 -34.83 -6.14 -39.24
CA ASN A 262 -34.09 -5.26 -40.14
C ASN A 262 -34.60 -3.83 -40.00
N ASP A 263 -33.98 -2.91 -40.74
CA ASP A 263 -34.19 -1.47 -40.59
C ASP A 263 -35.62 -1.01 -40.97
N SER A 264 -36.42 -1.84 -41.65
CA SER A 264 -37.82 -1.57 -42.00
C SER A 264 -38.84 -2.02 -40.94
N LEU A 265 -38.50 -3.00 -40.10
CA LEU A 265 -39.42 -3.66 -39.15
C LEU A 265 -40.73 -4.22 -39.78
N ASP A 266 -40.72 -4.52 -41.09
CA ASP A 266 -41.86 -5.09 -41.83
C ASP A 266 -42.07 -6.58 -41.50
N MET A 267 -43.28 -6.96 -41.09
CA MET A 267 -43.66 -8.35 -40.80
C MET A 267 -44.01 -9.11 -42.08
N ILE A 268 -43.34 -10.26 -42.30
CA ILE A 268 -43.57 -11.14 -43.45
C ILE A 268 -44.85 -11.97 -43.25
N THR A 269 -45.08 -12.50 -42.04
CA THR A 269 -46.33 -13.19 -41.66
C THR A 269 -46.90 -12.63 -40.36
N GLY A 270 -48.21 -12.79 -40.19
CA GLY A 270 -48.98 -12.31 -39.05
C GLY A 270 -49.93 -11.15 -39.31
N PHE A 271 -50.73 -10.84 -38.29
CA PHE A 271 -51.72 -9.77 -38.28
C PHE A 271 -51.06 -8.41 -38.07
N SER A 272 -51.62 -7.36 -38.69
CA SER A 272 -51.10 -6.00 -38.51
C SER A 272 -51.34 -5.51 -37.08
N PRO A 273 -50.36 -4.84 -36.43
CA PRO A 273 -50.53 -4.24 -35.10
C PRO A 273 -51.38 -2.95 -35.11
N SER A 274 -52.05 -2.65 -36.22
CA SER A 274 -52.97 -1.52 -36.33
C SER A 274 -54.07 -1.79 -37.36
N TYR A 275 -55.14 -1.00 -37.29
CA TYR A 275 -56.17 -0.96 -38.31
C TYR A 275 -56.30 0.47 -38.85
N LYS A 276 -56.34 0.61 -40.17
CA LYS A 276 -56.68 1.85 -40.86
C LYS A 276 -58.18 1.81 -41.16
N LYS A 277 -58.88 2.88 -40.80
CA LYS A 277 -60.28 3.07 -41.18
C LYS A 277 -60.35 3.89 -42.46
N ILE A 278 -61.07 3.38 -43.45
CA ILE A 278 -61.29 4.05 -44.73
C ILE A 278 -62.79 4.22 -44.90
N VAL A 279 -63.24 5.45 -45.06
CA VAL A 279 -64.65 5.79 -45.32
C VAL A 279 -64.83 5.92 -46.83
N ILE A 280 -65.78 5.17 -47.39
CA ILE A 280 -66.13 5.21 -48.81
C ILE A 280 -67.64 5.44 -48.91
N GLY A 281 -68.05 6.68 -49.14
CA GLY A 281 -69.46 7.06 -49.00
C GLY A 281 -69.88 7.02 -47.53
N ASP A 282 -70.99 6.33 -47.23
CA ASP A 282 -71.50 6.18 -45.87
C ASP A 282 -70.92 4.96 -45.12
N ASP A 283 -70.15 4.09 -45.80
CA ASP A 283 -69.59 2.86 -45.24
C ASP A 283 -68.18 3.07 -44.65
N GLU A 284 -67.97 2.61 -43.40
CA GLU A 284 -66.70 2.66 -42.67
C GLU A 284 -65.99 1.30 -42.70
N ILE A 285 -65.06 1.10 -43.64
CA ILE A 285 -64.31 -0.15 -43.79
C ILE A 285 -63.06 -0.12 -42.90
N THR A 286 -62.96 -1.08 -42.00
CA THR A 286 -61.78 -1.28 -41.15
C THR A 286 -60.83 -2.29 -41.80
N MET A 287 -59.68 -1.82 -42.29
CA MET A 287 -58.65 -2.66 -42.92
C MET A 287 -57.43 -2.79 -42.01
N PRO A 288 -56.66 -3.89 -42.07
CA PRO A 288 -55.35 -3.96 -41.42
C PRO A 288 -54.44 -2.83 -41.91
N GLY A 289 -53.76 -2.14 -41.00
CA GLY A 289 -52.77 -1.13 -41.35
C GLY A 289 -51.47 -1.74 -41.84
N ASP A 290 -50.46 -0.89 -42.09
CA ASP A 290 -49.15 -1.34 -42.56
C ASP A 290 -48.54 -2.32 -41.54
N LYS A 291 -47.92 -3.41 -42.02
CA LYS A 291 -47.40 -4.49 -41.17
C LYS A 291 -46.04 -4.13 -40.54
N ILE A 292 -45.88 -2.90 -40.07
CA ILE A 292 -44.65 -2.41 -39.46
C ILE A 292 -44.79 -2.51 -37.94
N VAL A 293 -43.80 -3.08 -37.27
CA VAL A 293 -43.76 -3.09 -35.79
C VAL A 293 -43.52 -1.68 -35.27
N LYS A 294 -44.47 -1.16 -34.49
CA LYS A 294 -44.34 0.14 -33.83
C LYS A 294 -43.29 0.05 -32.72
N PHE A 295 -42.12 0.63 -32.94
CA PHE A 295 -41.13 0.85 -31.88
C PHE A 295 -41.49 2.10 -31.07
N LYS A 296 -41.23 2.06 -29.76
CA LYS A 296 -41.50 3.15 -28.80
C LYS A 296 -40.36 3.24 -27.78
N ARG A 297 -39.76 4.43 -27.60
CA ARG A 297 -38.74 4.69 -26.56
C ARG A 297 -38.89 6.11 -26.02
N ALA A 298 -38.79 6.29 -24.70
CA ALA A 298 -39.08 7.56 -24.03
C ALA A 298 -38.05 8.68 -24.30
N SER A 299 -36.82 8.34 -24.69
CA SER A 299 -35.69 9.27 -24.83
C SER A 299 -34.89 9.02 -26.11
N LYS A 300 -33.99 9.96 -26.45
CA LYS A 300 -32.85 9.71 -27.34
C LYS A 300 -31.89 8.71 -26.68
N ALA A 301 -31.06 8.03 -27.48
CA ALA A 301 -30.03 7.12 -26.94
C ALA A 301 -28.87 6.94 -27.92
N THR A 302 -27.64 6.85 -27.40
CA THR A 302 -26.41 6.59 -28.16
C THR A 302 -26.23 5.09 -28.46
N TYR A 303 -25.51 4.73 -29.53
CA TYR A 303 -25.07 3.36 -29.82
C TYR A 303 -23.92 3.36 -30.84
N ILE A 304 -23.29 2.21 -31.03
CA ILE A 304 -22.35 2.00 -32.14
C ILE A 304 -23.10 1.40 -33.32
N ASN A 305 -23.27 2.16 -34.40
CA ASN A 305 -23.98 1.69 -35.58
C ASN A 305 -23.22 0.54 -36.30
N LYS A 306 -23.86 -0.10 -37.27
CA LYS A 306 -23.28 -1.20 -38.09
C LYS A 306 -21.93 -0.86 -38.76
N SER A 307 -21.60 0.42 -38.91
CA SER A 307 -20.34 0.91 -39.49
C SER A 307 -19.26 1.23 -38.45
N GLY A 308 -19.52 1.02 -37.15
CA GLY A 308 -18.56 1.27 -36.07
C GLY A 308 -18.49 2.72 -35.59
N VAL A 309 -19.52 3.55 -35.83
CA VAL A 309 -19.53 4.98 -35.46
C VAL A 309 -20.57 5.26 -34.37
N LEU A 310 -20.18 6.05 -33.36
CA LEU A 310 -21.07 6.57 -32.34
C LEU A 310 -22.19 7.40 -32.99
N THR A 311 -23.43 6.97 -32.77
CA THR A 311 -24.64 7.58 -33.35
C THR A 311 -25.66 7.82 -32.26
N GLU A 312 -26.37 8.96 -32.30
CA GLU A 312 -27.54 9.20 -31.47
C GLU A 312 -28.81 8.81 -32.24
N ALA A 313 -29.57 7.84 -31.72
CA ALA A 313 -30.90 7.51 -32.23
C ALA A 313 -31.95 8.46 -31.65
N ALA A 314 -32.84 8.96 -32.50
CA ALA A 314 -33.98 9.77 -32.12
C ALA A 314 -34.98 9.00 -31.24
N ILE A 315 -35.90 9.72 -30.61
CA ILE A 315 -37.08 9.13 -29.94
C ILE A 315 -37.83 8.25 -30.95
N ASP A 316 -38.27 7.08 -30.49
CA ASP A 316 -38.94 6.05 -31.31
C ASP A 316 -38.12 5.49 -32.51
N GLU A 317 -36.80 5.73 -32.57
CA GLU A 317 -35.89 5.11 -33.54
C GLU A 317 -35.18 3.86 -32.95
N PRO A 318 -35.27 2.67 -33.58
CA PRO A 318 -34.60 1.46 -33.12
C PRO A 318 -33.08 1.55 -33.33
N ARG A 319 -32.30 0.97 -32.40
CA ARG A 319 -30.84 0.95 -32.46
C ARG A 319 -30.36 -0.39 -33.01
N PHE A 320 -29.71 -0.39 -34.17
CA PHE A 320 -29.17 -1.59 -34.79
C PHE A 320 -27.64 -1.56 -34.79
N GLU A 321 -27.04 -2.37 -33.93
CA GLU A 321 -25.61 -2.62 -33.89
C GLU A 321 -25.22 -3.69 -34.92
N ARG A 322 -23.93 -4.03 -34.97
CA ARG A 322 -23.39 -5.04 -35.89
C ARG A 322 -24.06 -6.41 -35.75
N ASP A 323 -24.46 -6.77 -34.52
CA ASP A 323 -24.98 -8.09 -34.19
C ASP A 323 -26.52 -8.11 -34.05
N GLY A 324 -27.23 -6.99 -34.33
CA GLY A 324 -28.69 -6.93 -34.42
C GLY A 324 -29.35 -5.75 -33.69
N LEU A 325 -30.63 -5.94 -33.32
CA LEU A 325 -31.42 -4.95 -32.57
C LEU A 325 -30.96 -4.87 -31.10
N LEU A 326 -30.48 -3.70 -30.68
CA LEU A 326 -30.05 -3.43 -29.31
C LEU A 326 -31.25 -3.06 -28.43
N ILE A 327 -31.53 -3.92 -27.45
CA ILE A 327 -32.50 -3.69 -26.37
C ILE A 327 -31.75 -3.70 -25.04
N GLU A 328 -31.75 -2.57 -24.35
CA GLU A 328 -31.18 -2.37 -23.01
C GLU A 328 -32.16 -1.54 -22.17
N GLY A 329 -32.04 -1.64 -20.85
CA GLY A 329 -32.82 -0.82 -19.92
C GLY A 329 -32.31 0.61 -19.86
N GLN A 330 -33.13 1.53 -19.37
CA GLN A 330 -32.71 2.89 -19.06
C GLN A 330 -31.59 2.85 -17.99
N ARG A 331 -30.56 3.69 -18.17
CA ARG A 331 -29.38 3.80 -17.31
C ARG A 331 -29.02 5.26 -17.14
N THR A 332 -28.28 5.57 -16.09
CA THR A 332 -27.77 6.93 -15.84
C THR A 332 -26.27 6.86 -15.67
N ASN A 333 -25.53 7.64 -16.44
CA ASN A 333 -24.09 7.80 -16.24
C ASN A 333 -23.84 8.90 -15.18
N TYR A 334 -23.30 8.47 -14.03
CA TYR A 334 -22.93 9.31 -12.90
C TYR A 334 -21.55 9.95 -13.05
N MET A 335 -20.72 9.50 -14.00
CA MET A 335 -19.51 10.22 -14.39
C MET A 335 -19.91 11.55 -15.03
N LEU A 336 -19.20 12.65 -14.71
CA LEU A 336 -19.53 14.00 -15.18
C LEU A 336 -18.53 14.49 -16.23
N ASN A 337 -18.99 15.39 -17.10
CA ASN A 337 -18.22 16.02 -18.16
C ASN A 337 -17.55 14.97 -19.08
N SER A 338 -18.34 13.98 -19.52
CA SER A 338 -17.91 12.82 -20.33
C SER A 338 -16.99 13.16 -21.51
N GLU A 339 -17.15 14.31 -22.17
CA GLU A 339 -16.34 14.74 -23.32
C GLU A 339 -15.10 15.60 -22.93
N SER A 340 -14.84 15.79 -21.64
CA SER A 340 -13.74 16.64 -21.14
C SER A 340 -12.81 15.86 -20.19
N PRO A 341 -11.79 15.14 -20.71
CA PRO A 341 -10.94 14.25 -19.92
C PRO A 341 -10.26 14.88 -18.70
N ALA A 342 -9.85 16.16 -18.79
CA ALA A 342 -9.26 16.89 -17.68
C ALA A 342 -10.22 17.09 -16.48
N SER A 343 -11.54 16.93 -16.71
CA SER A 343 -12.64 17.23 -15.77
C SER A 343 -13.31 15.97 -15.18
N TRP A 344 -12.82 14.77 -15.48
CA TRP A 344 -13.38 13.50 -15.00
C TRP A 344 -13.11 13.18 -13.51
N GLY A 345 -12.71 14.17 -12.70
CA GLY A 345 -12.37 13.91 -11.28
C GLY A 345 -11.02 13.18 -11.10
N ARG A 346 -10.02 13.50 -11.94
CA ARG A 346 -8.64 13.03 -11.78
C ARG A 346 -7.98 13.56 -10.50
N SER A 347 -6.95 12.87 -10.01
CA SER A 347 -6.09 13.41 -8.96
C SER A 347 -5.21 14.56 -9.49
N SER A 348 -4.84 15.50 -8.61
CA SER A 348 -4.04 16.69 -8.98
C SER A 348 -2.66 16.37 -9.54
N ASN A 349 -2.11 15.20 -9.20
CA ASN A 349 -0.81 14.68 -9.64
C ASN A 349 -0.88 13.74 -10.88
N MET A 350 -2.06 13.61 -11.48
CA MET A 350 -2.29 12.90 -12.73
C MET A 350 -2.51 13.92 -13.85
N ASP A 351 -1.50 14.19 -14.66
CA ASP A 351 -1.57 15.21 -15.73
C ASP A 351 -2.31 14.68 -16.97
N VAL A 352 -2.94 15.58 -17.73
CA VAL A 352 -3.61 15.26 -19.00
C VAL A 352 -3.07 16.15 -20.12
N PRO A 353 -1.84 15.90 -20.61
CA PRO A 353 -1.19 16.74 -21.62
C PRO A 353 -1.75 16.58 -23.04
N GLU A 354 -2.56 15.54 -23.30
CA GLU A 354 -3.11 15.23 -24.61
C GLU A 354 -4.58 14.78 -24.47
N THR A 355 -5.44 15.31 -25.34
CA THR A 355 -6.82 14.86 -25.53
C THR A 355 -7.10 14.77 -27.02
N GLY A 356 -7.84 13.75 -27.44
CA GLY A 356 -8.21 13.55 -28.84
C GLY A 356 -9.51 12.77 -28.98
N THR A 357 -9.84 12.36 -30.20
CA THR A 357 -11.04 11.56 -30.51
C THR A 357 -10.60 10.25 -31.17
N ASP A 358 -11.18 9.12 -30.74
CA ASP A 358 -10.88 7.81 -31.31
C ASP A 358 -11.63 7.56 -32.65
N SER A 359 -11.36 6.42 -33.29
CA SER A 359 -11.99 6.03 -34.56
C SER A 359 -13.49 5.80 -34.49
N PHE A 360 -14.08 5.72 -33.29
CA PHE A 360 -15.52 5.53 -33.07
C PHE A 360 -16.22 6.87 -32.80
N GLY A 361 -15.47 7.95 -32.58
CA GLY A 361 -15.98 9.27 -32.23
C GLY A 361 -15.92 9.61 -30.74
N PHE A 362 -15.29 8.79 -29.89
CA PHE A 362 -15.21 9.06 -28.46
C PHE A 362 -14.00 9.92 -28.09
N THR A 363 -14.21 10.93 -27.24
CA THR A 363 -13.10 11.69 -26.66
C THR A 363 -12.29 10.83 -25.69
N TYR A 364 -10.97 10.88 -25.83
CA TYR A 364 -10.01 10.26 -24.94
C TYR A 364 -9.03 11.30 -24.35
N GLY A 365 -8.48 11.00 -23.18
CA GLY A 365 -7.36 11.73 -22.60
C GLY A 365 -6.18 10.82 -22.32
N LYS A 366 -4.96 11.34 -22.46
CA LYS A 366 -3.73 10.66 -22.01
C LYS A 366 -3.45 11.06 -20.58
N PHE A 367 -3.64 10.15 -19.63
CA PHE A 367 -3.39 10.39 -18.22
C PHE A 367 -1.95 9.97 -17.92
N VAL A 368 -1.12 10.91 -17.47
CA VAL A 368 0.32 10.75 -17.22
C VAL A 368 0.62 10.99 -15.75
N CYS A 369 1.34 10.08 -15.10
CA CYS A 369 1.79 10.27 -13.73
C CYS A 369 2.89 11.34 -13.68
N ASN A 370 2.68 12.40 -12.89
CA ASN A 370 3.68 13.46 -12.77
C ASN A 370 4.86 13.04 -11.86
N ASN A 371 5.93 13.83 -11.88
CA ASN A 371 7.18 13.48 -11.18
C ASN A 371 7.04 13.29 -9.65
N SER A 372 5.96 13.79 -9.01
CA SER A 372 5.72 13.58 -7.58
C SER A 372 5.29 12.15 -7.23
N LEU A 373 4.85 11.37 -8.22
CA LEU A 373 4.43 9.98 -8.06
C LEU A 373 5.56 8.97 -8.25
N ILE A 374 6.71 9.38 -8.79
CA ILE A 374 7.83 8.47 -9.06
C ILE A 374 8.28 7.77 -7.77
N GLY A 375 8.39 6.44 -7.81
CA GLY A 375 8.72 5.60 -6.65
C GLY A 375 7.55 5.30 -5.71
N GLN A 376 6.36 5.87 -5.93
CA GLN A 376 5.16 5.53 -5.16
C GLN A 376 4.50 4.25 -5.68
N THR A 377 3.91 3.47 -4.76
CA THR A 377 3.21 2.21 -5.06
C THR A 377 1.67 2.33 -5.10
N SER A 378 1.14 3.53 -4.81
CA SER A 378 -0.29 3.78 -4.67
C SER A 378 -1.02 3.95 -6.02
N ALA A 379 -2.30 3.59 -6.05
CA ALA A 379 -3.19 3.85 -7.18
C ALA A 379 -3.79 5.27 -7.13
N ILE A 380 -3.94 5.92 -8.29
CA ILE A 380 -4.24 7.36 -8.44
C ILE A 380 -5.42 7.57 -9.42
N ASN A 381 -6.36 8.47 -9.10
CA ASN A 381 -7.55 8.68 -9.92
C ASN A 381 -7.22 9.25 -11.30
N MET A 382 -7.72 8.60 -12.35
CA MET A 382 -7.82 9.16 -13.70
C MET A 382 -9.25 9.67 -13.94
N ALA A 383 -10.25 8.88 -13.55
CA ALA A 383 -11.64 9.31 -13.48
C ALA A 383 -12.29 8.88 -12.15
N SER A 384 -13.15 9.70 -11.55
CA SER A 384 -13.91 9.35 -10.35
C SER A 384 -15.20 10.14 -10.21
N ILE A 385 -16.24 9.49 -9.67
CA ILE A 385 -17.40 10.23 -9.16
C ILE A 385 -17.09 10.79 -7.78
N ALA A 386 -17.55 12.02 -7.51
CA ALA A 386 -17.41 12.62 -6.19
C ALA A 386 -18.23 11.82 -5.15
N ALA A 387 -17.73 11.70 -3.92
CA ALA A 387 -18.40 10.92 -2.87
C ALA A 387 -19.85 11.40 -2.58
N THR A 388 -20.10 12.70 -2.66
CA THR A 388 -21.46 13.29 -2.53
C THR A 388 -22.38 12.99 -3.72
N LYS A 389 -21.85 12.37 -4.78
CA LYS A 389 -22.52 11.93 -6.01
C LYS A 389 -22.45 10.40 -6.20
N SER A 390 -22.02 9.66 -5.18
CA SER A 390 -22.10 8.19 -5.15
C SER A 390 -23.50 7.70 -5.50
N VAL A 391 -23.57 6.64 -6.30
CA VAL A 391 -24.79 6.05 -6.83
C VAL A 391 -25.69 5.58 -5.69
N ASP A 392 -26.96 5.96 -5.71
CA ASP A 392 -27.92 5.56 -4.69
C ASP A 392 -28.49 4.18 -5.03
N VAL A 393 -28.14 3.18 -4.20
CA VAL A 393 -28.56 1.78 -4.32
C VAL A 393 -29.46 1.37 -3.15
N SER A 394 -30.18 2.34 -2.56
CA SER A 394 -31.15 2.08 -1.49
C SER A 394 -32.40 1.34 -1.99
N GLY A 395 -32.78 1.52 -3.27
CA GLY A 395 -33.92 0.85 -3.92
C GLY A 395 -33.66 -0.62 -4.31
N ASP A 396 -34.50 -1.17 -5.20
CA ASP A 396 -34.44 -2.59 -5.58
C ASP A 396 -33.18 -2.97 -6.37
N ASN A 397 -32.61 -2.02 -7.12
CA ASN A 397 -31.35 -2.21 -7.81
C ASN A 397 -30.19 -2.08 -6.82
N LYS A 398 -29.38 -3.14 -6.70
CA LYS A 398 -28.24 -3.22 -5.78
C LYS A 398 -26.90 -3.28 -6.51
N TYR A 399 -26.83 -2.85 -7.77
CA TYR A 399 -25.63 -3.05 -8.58
C TYR A 399 -25.08 -1.72 -9.08
N VAL A 400 -23.78 -1.49 -8.87
CA VAL A 400 -23.06 -0.41 -9.56
C VAL A 400 -22.08 -1.01 -10.54
N THR A 401 -22.26 -0.66 -11.81
CA THR A 401 -21.32 -1.00 -12.88
C THR A 401 -20.43 0.20 -13.18
N THR A 402 -19.17 -0.06 -13.50
CA THR A 402 -18.22 0.94 -13.97
C THR A 402 -17.47 0.38 -15.16
N SER A 403 -17.43 1.15 -16.25
CA SER A 403 -16.79 0.76 -17.49
C SER A 403 -15.93 1.88 -18.05
N CYS A 404 -14.93 1.48 -18.85
CA CYS A 404 -14.11 2.40 -19.63
C CYS A 404 -13.40 1.67 -20.77
N ARG A 405 -12.86 2.45 -21.70
CA ARG A 405 -11.89 1.98 -22.69
C ARG A 405 -10.53 2.57 -22.34
N PHE A 406 -9.48 1.76 -22.36
CA PHE A 406 -8.13 2.21 -22.06
C PHE A 406 -7.11 1.63 -23.06
N LYS A 407 -5.97 2.30 -23.20
CA LYS A 407 -4.86 1.88 -24.06
C LYS A 407 -3.54 2.34 -23.49
N THR A 408 -2.53 1.49 -23.49
CA THR A 408 -1.15 1.83 -23.14
C THR A 408 -0.20 0.77 -23.70
N GLU A 409 1.05 1.15 -23.96
CA GLU A 409 2.13 0.23 -24.36
C GLU A 409 2.95 -0.24 -23.16
N LEU A 410 2.70 0.33 -21.98
CA LEU A 410 3.42 0.02 -20.75
C LEU A 410 2.80 -1.18 -20.04
N GLN A 411 3.59 -1.87 -19.22
CA GLN A 411 3.06 -2.84 -18.24
C GLN A 411 2.76 -2.11 -16.94
N VAL A 412 1.49 -1.74 -16.77
CA VAL A 412 0.93 -1.09 -15.58
C VAL A 412 -0.39 -1.80 -15.24
N ARG A 413 -1.18 -1.27 -14.30
CA ARG A 413 -2.51 -1.82 -14.00
C ARG A 413 -3.57 -0.73 -14.05
N LEU A 414 -4.68 -1.01 -14.71
CA LEU A 414 -5.92 -0.29 -14.48
C LEU A 414 -6.55 -0.83 -13.19
N ARG A 415 -7.10 0.04 -12.33
CA ARG A 415 -7.87 -0.37 -11.15
C ARG A 415 -9.23 0.29 -11.17
N ILE A 416 -10.30 -0.50 -11.19
CA ILE A 416 -11.65 -0.03 -10.91
C ILE A 416 -11.93 -0.29 -9.42
N ARG A 417 -12.12 0.78 -8.65
CA ARG A 417 -12.31 0.74 -7.19
C ARG A 417 -13.75 1.11 -6.83
N PHE A 418 -14.31 0.41 -5.85
CA PHE A 418 -15.59 0.73 -5.23
C PHE A 418 -15.43 1.08 -3.74
N ASP A 419 -16.26 2.03 -3.29
CA ASP A 419 -16.41 2.41 -1.89
C ASP A 419 -17.89 2.61 -1.53
N LYS A 420 -18.23 2.56 -0.25
CA LYS A 420 -19.52 3.05 0.24
C LYS A 420 -19.38 4.47 0.77
N TYR A 421 -20.38 5.30 0.56
CA TYR A 421 -20.49 6.63 1.16
C TYR A 421 -21.63 6.67 2.18
N ASP A 422 -21.33 7.01 3.43
CA ASP A 422 -22.32 7.04 4.53
C ASP A 422 -23.02 8.40 4.72
N GLY A 423 -22.72 9.38 3.87
CA GLY A 423 -23.15 10.77 4.05
C GLY A 423 -22.05 11.70 4.58
N SER A 424 -20.97 11.15 5.12
CA SER A 424 -19.83 11.88 5.69
C SER A 424 -18.46 11.43 5.16
N ALA A 425 -18.26 10.13 4.96
CA ALA A 425 -16.98 9.54 4.58
C ALA A 425 -17.14 8.37 3.60
N THR A 426 -16.08 8.11 2.83
CA THR A 426 -15.98 6.96 1.92
C THR A 426 -15.24 5.80 2.61
N THR A 427 -15.84 4.61 2.66
CA THR A 427 -15.19 3.37 3.13
C THR A 427 -14.93 2.44 1.96
N PHE A 428 -13.67 2.06 1.73
CA PHE A 428 -13.29 1.11 0.67
C PHE A 428 -14.01 -0.24 0.85
N LEU A 429 -14.61 -0.74 -0.25
CA LEU A 429 -15.28 -2.04 -0.28
C LEU A 429 -14.41 -3.09 -0.98
N GLY A 430 -14.00 -2.79 -2.21
CA GLY A 430 -13.21 -3.68 -3.03
C GLY A 430 -12.83 -3.05 -4.37
N ASP A 431 -12.05 -3.78 -5.16
CA ASP A 431 -11.60 -3.35 -6.48
C ASP A 431 -11.39 -4.52 -7.43
N ALA A 432 -11.23 -4.19 -8.71
CA ALA A 432 -10.69 -5.05 -9.75
C ALA A 432 -9.45 -4.37 -10.35
N TYR A 433 -8.27 -4.98 -10.18
CA TYR A 433 -7.06 -4.66 -10.92
C TYR A 433 -7.03 -5.45 -12.23
N ILE A 434 -6.58 -4.82 -13.30
CA ILE A 434 -6.43 -5.39 -14.63
C ILE A 434 -5.01 -5.06 -15.10
N ASP A 435 -4.16 -6.07 -15.31
CA ASP A 435 -2.83 -5.85 -15.91
C ASP A 435 -2.99 -5.47 -17.38
N THR A 436 -2.34 -4.38 -17.80
CA THR A 436 -2.55 -3.79 -19.12
C THR A 436 -1.94 -4.60 -20.27
N GLN A 437 -1.13 -5.62 -19.97
CA GLN A 437 -0.48 -6.49 -20.94
C GLN A 437 -1.02 -7.92 -20.90
N THR A 438 -1.12 -8.53 -19.72
CA THR A 438 -1.64 -9.92 -19.61
C THR A 438 -3.17 -9.98 -19.65
N LEU A 439 -3.85 -8.86 -19.40
CA LEU A 439 -5.30 -8.77 -19.21
C LEU A 439 -5.82 -9.62 -18.04
N GLU A 440 -4.93 -10.07 -17.15
CA GLU A 440 -5.33 -10.78 -15.94
C GLU A 440 -6.06 -9.85 -14.98
N ILE A 441 -7.20 -10.33 -14.46
CA ILE A 441 -8.04 -9.60 -13.52
C ILE A 441 -7.81 -10.15 -12.11
N ASN A 442 -7.48 -9.26 -11.17
CA ASN A 442 -7.31 -9.59 -9.76
C ASN A 442 -8.25 -8.71 -8.90
N MET A 443 -9.20 -9.34 -8.20
CA MET A 443 -10.18 -8.63 -7.37
C MET A 443 -9.78 -8.66 -5.90
N THR A 444 -9.80 -7.51 -5.21
CA THR A 444 -9.35 -7.41 -3.81
C THR A 444 -10.34 -6.62 -2.93
N GLY A 445 -10.10 -6.64 -1.61
CA GLY A 445 -10.96 -6.01 -0.61
C GLY A 445 -12.07 -6.91 -0.07
N GLY A 446 -12.82 -6.41 0.92
CA GLY A 446 -13.87 -7.17 1.61
C GLY A 446 -15.09 -7.50 0.75
N ALA A 447 -15.30 -6.78 -0.36
CA ALA A 447 -16.36 -7.03 -1.32
C ALA A 447 -15.91 -7.86 -2.55
N ALA A 448 -14.67 -8.36 -2.60
CA ALA A 448 -14.14 -9.04 -3.79
C ALA A 448 -15.00 -10.20 -4.33
N SER A 449 -15.68 -10.95 -3.45
CA SER A 449 -16.60 -12.04 -3.82
C SER A 449 -17.94 -11.57 -4.41
N ARG A 450 -18.24 -10.27 -4.32
CA ARG A 450 -19.44 -9.59 -4.85
C ARG A 450 -19.11 -8.67 -6.03
N ILE A 451 -17.84 -8.62 -6.44
CA ILE A 451 -17.40 -7.92 -7.63
C ILE A 451 -17.32 -8.95 -8.75
N THR A 452 -17.85 -8.59 -9.92
CA THR A 452 -17.52 -9.25 -11.18
C THR A 452 -16.80 -8.25 -12.06
N ALA A 453 -15.87 -8.71 -12.90
CA ALA A 453 -15.16 -7.84 -13.82
C ALA A 453 -14.80 -8.60 -15.09
N ARG A 454 -14.78 -7.90 -16.22
CA ARG A 454 -14.40 -8.44 -17.52
C ARG A 454 -13.55 -7.44 -18.28
N VAL A 455 -12.72 -7.99 -19.16
CA VAL A 455 -11.84 -7.22 -20.02
C VAL A 455 -11.87 -7.82 -21.43
N ARG A 456 -11.92 -6.96 -22.45
CA ARG A 456 -11.92 -7.37 -23.85
C ARG A 456 -11.07 -6.40 -24.67
N LYS A 457 -10.01 -6.91 -25.28
CA LYS A 457 -9.19 -6.17 -26.23
C LYS A 457 -9.87 -6.16 -27.60
N ASP A 458 -9.90 -4.99 -28.24
CA ASP A 458 -10.23 -4.83 -29.65
C ASP A 458 -8.91 -4.84 -30.44
N GLU A 459 -8.65 -5.92 -31.14
CA GLU A 459 -7.42 -6.08 -31.93
C GLU A 459 -7.33 -5.14 -33.14
N ALA A 460 -8.46 -4.60 -33.62
CA ALA A 460 -8.45 -3.68 -34.77
C ALA A 460 -7.96 -2.28 -34.38
N THR A 461 -8.26 -1.83 -33.15
CA THR A 461 -7.94 -0.46 -32.69
C THR A 461 -6.93 -0.42 -31.54
N GLY A 462 -6.64 -1.57 -30.92
CA GLY A 462 -5.75 -1.71 -29.78
C GLY A 462 -6.32 -1.13 -28.48
N TRP A 463 -7.58 -0.71 -28.46
CA TRP A 463 -8.28 -0.31 -27.24
C TRP A 463 -8.72 -1.54 -26.45
N ILE A 464 -8.64 -1.45 -25.13
CA ILE A 464 -9.10 -2.49 -24.21
C ILE A 464 -10.34 -1.95 -23.50
N PHE A 465 -11.47 -2.63 -23.64
CA PHE A 465 -12.66 -2.36 -22.85
C PHE A 465 -12.57 -3.09 -21.51
N ALA A 466 -12.82 -2.40 -20.41
CA ALA A 466 -12.94 -2.97 -19.08
C ALA A 466 -14.29 -2.62 -18.46
N GLU A 467 -14.90 -3.59 -17.79
CA GLU A 467 -16.06 -3.44 -16.94
C GLU A 467 -15.80 -4.07 -15.57
N ALA A 468 -16.32 -3.47 -14.52
CA ALA A 468 -16.50 -4.11 -13.22
C ALA A 468 -17.85 -3.72 -12.61
N THR A 469 -18.50 -4.66 -11.94
CA THR A 469 -19.80 -4.50 -11.31
C THR A 469 -19.74 -5.01 -9.88
N ILE A 470 -20.10 -4.18 -8.91
CA ILE A 470 -20.25 -4.57 -7.50
C ILE A 470 -21.73 -4.76 -7.16
N GLN A 471 -22.05 -5.86 -6.45
CA GLN A 471 -23.34 -6.04 -5.79
C GLN A 471 -23.27 -5.50 -4.35
N ALA A 472 -24.03 -4.45 -4.07
CA ALA A 472 -24.21 -3.87 -2.74
C ALA A 472 -25.03 -4.78 -1.81
N ILE A 473 -24.77 -4.68 -0.51
CA ILE A 473 -25.52 -5.39 0.55
C ILE A 473 -26.22 -4.40 1.50
N ASP A 474 -27.03 -4.91 2.41
CA ASP A 474 -27.73 -4.10 3.41
C ASP A 474 -26.77 -3.18 4.20
N GLY A 475 -27.11 -1.89 4.26
CA GLY A 475 -26.28 -0.84 4.84
C GLY A 475 -25.25 -0.20 3.90
N GLU A 476 -25.04 -0.73 2.69
CA GLU A 476 -24.25 -0.08 1.63
C GLU A 476 -25.16 0.80 0.74
N LEU A 477 -25.79 1.84 1.32
CA LEU A 477 -26.86 2.62 0.63
C LEU A 477 -26.38 3.46 -0.56
N LYS A 478 -25.12 3.92 -0.56
CA LYS A 478 -24.53 4.67 -1.66
C LYS A 478 -23.15 4.15 -2.00
N ILE A 479 -22.89 3.95 -3.29
CA ILE A 479 -21.65 3.35 -3.79
C ILE A 479 -20.89 4.36 -4.66
N GLY A 480 -19.67 4.68 -4.23
CA GLY A 480 -18.68 5.42 -5.02
C GLY A 480 -17.92 4.50 -5.97
N SER A 481 -17.41 5.06 -7.06
CA SER A 481 -16.53 4.35 -7.98
C SER A 481 -15.41 5.24 -8.53
N GLN A 482 -14.21 4.68 -8.69
CA GLN A 482 -13.06 5.34 -9.30
C GLN A 482 -12.36 4.43 -10.31
N ILE A 483 -11.97 5.02 -11.44
CA ILE A 483 -11.05 4.42 -12.41
C ILE A 483 -9.67 5.03 -12.17
N GLN A 484 -8.73 4.19 -11.75
CA GLN A 484 -7.41 4.59 -11.29
C GLN A 484 -6.29 3.95 -12.14
N TYR A 485 -5.21 4.69 -12.32
CA TYR A 485 -3.90 4.11 -12.66
C TYR A 485 -3.36 3.41 -11.41
N SER A 486 -2.63 2.30 -11.59
CA SER A 486 -1.78 1.71 -10.55
C SER A 486 -0.48 1.19 -11.19
N PRO A 487 0.66 1.25 -10.49
CA PRO A 487 1.89 0.61 -10.95
C PRO A 487 1.71 -0.89 -11.18
N LYS A 488 2.59 -1.51 -11.97
CA LYS A 488 2.65 -2.97 -12.12
C LYS A 488 2.71 -3.66 -10.76
N GLN A 489 2.23 -4.91 -10.69
CA GLN A 489 2.19 -5.65 -9.43
C GLN A 489 3.59 -5.75 -8.79
N SER A 490 3.66 -5.44 -7.49
CA SER A 490 4.92 -5.35 -6.72
C SER A 490 5.96 -4.35 -7.26
N GLY A 491 5.56 -3.43 -8.14
CA GLY A 491 6.36 -2.32 -8.64
C GLY A 491 5.96 -0.97 -8.05
N ALA A 492 6.59 0.08 -8.55
CA ALA A 492 6.32 1.47 -8.23
C ALA A 492 6.20 2.28 -9.53
N THR A 493 5.53 3.44 -9.46
CA THR A 493 5.36 4.37 -10.59
C THR A 493 6.72 4.80 -11.11
N VAL A 494 6.93 4.76 -12.42
CA VAL A 494 8.14 5.27 -13.09
C VAL A 494 7.85 6.54 -13.88
N SER A 495 8.91 7.28 -14.21
CA SER A 495 8.79 8.50 -15.01
C SER A 495 8.20 8.18 -16.39
N GLY A 496 7.15 8.89 -16.77
CA GLY A 496 6.47 8.67 -18.05
C GLY A 496 5.42 7.57 -18.04
N ASP A 497 5.03 7.02 -16.89
CA ASP A 497 3.89 6.11 -16.81
C ASP A 497 2.58 6.79 -17.26
N TYR A 498 1.89 6.19 -18.24
CA TYR A 498 0.65 6.72 -18.79
C TYR A 498 -0.38 5.65 -19.15
N ILE A 499 -1.65 6.06 -19.17
CA ILE A 499 -2.78 5.32 -19.74
C ILE A 499 -3.63 6.32 -20.55
N TYR A 500 -3.91 6.00 -21.82
CA TYR A 500 -5.01 6.66 -22.53
C TYR A 500 -6.33 6.10 -22.01
N LEU A 501 -7.26 6.96 -21.62
CA LEU A 501 -8.58 6.60 -21.10
C LEU A 501 -9.67 7.28 -21.92
N ALA A 502 -10.70 6.53 -22.26
CA ALA A 502 -11.90 6.94 -23.00
C ALA A 502 -13.15 6.33 -22.36
N THR A 503 -14.30 6.93 -22.66
CA THR A 503 -15.64 6.46 -22.25
C THR A 503 -15.78 6.04 -20.78
N PRO A 504 -15.30 6.80 -19.77
CA PRO A 504 -15.51 6.45 -18.37
C PRO A 504 -16.99 6.61 -18.01
N GLN A 505 -17.60 5.54 -17.54
CA GLN A 505 -19.03 5.48 -17.23
C GLN A 505 -19.24 4.74 -15.90
N VAL A 506 -20.12 5.30 -15.05
CA VAL A 506 -20.53 4.68 -13.77
C VAL A 506 -22.05 4.68 -13.74
N GLU A 507 -22.65 3.51 -13.53
CA GLU A 507 -24.08 3.28 -13.75
C GLU A 507 -24.72 2.53 -12.57
N ASP A 508 -25.98 2.85 -12.30
CA ASP A 508 -26.85 1.97 -11.51
C ASP A 508 -27.38 0.85 -12.43
N GLY A 509 -26.93 -0.39 -12.23
CA GLY A 509 -27.25 -1.53 -13.07
C GLY A 509 -26.30 -2.72 -12.94
N PRO A 510 -26.78 -3.96 -13.18
CA PRO A 510 -25.99 -5.20 -13.09
C PRO A 510 -25.09 -5.47 -14.30
N CYS A 511 -25.11 -4.59 -15.30
CA CYS A 511 -24.35 -4.70 -16.53
C CYS A 511 -24.10 -3.31 -17.12
N VAL A 512 -23.11 -3.19 -18.00
CA VAL A 512 -22.86 -2.00 -18.81
C VAL A 512 -24.02 -1.73 -19.76
N SER A 513 -24.19 -0.47 -20.14
CA SER A 513 -24.98 -0.06 -21.29
C SER A 513 -24.14 0.68 -22.34
N SER A 514 -24.81 1.14 -23.40
CA SER A 514 -24.28 2.12 -24.34
C SER A 514 -23.66 3.33 -23.61
N PHE A 515 -22.63 3.95 -24.20
CA PHE A 515 -21.97 5.09 -23.55
C PHE A 515 -22.85 6.35 -23.58
N ILE A 516 -23.27 6.82 -22.41
CA ILE A 516 -24.12 7.98 -22.23
C ILE A 516 -23.25 9.22 -22.03
N ILE A 517 -23.43 10.21 -22.91
CA ILE A 517 -22.76 11.50 -22.86
C ILE A 517 -23.39 12.35 -21.74
N SER A 518 -22.59 12.68 -20.73
CA SER A 518 -22.93 13.52 -19.58
C SER A 518 -22.22 14.88 -19.61
N GLY A 519 -22.91 15.92 -19.12
CA GLY A 519 -22.37 17.25 -18.90
C GLY A 519 -21.99 17.49 -17.43
N ALA A 520 -22.24 18.69 -16.93
CA ALA A 520 -22.02 19.05 -15.52
C ALA A 520 -22.97 18.33 -14.53
N THR A 521 -23.96 17.61 -15.03
CA THR A 521 -24.87 16.73 -14.28
C THR A 521 -24.89 15.34 -14.91
N ALA A 522 -25.26 14.34 -14.11
CA ALA A 522 -25.51 12.99 -14.60
C ALA A 522 -26.59 13.01 -15.71
N ALA A 523 -26.47 12.10 -16.68
CA ALA A 523 -27.32 12.01 -17.85
C ALA A 523 -27.86 10.58 -18.04
N THR A 524 -28.97 10.44 -18.75
CA THR A 524 -29.80 9.23 -18.85
C THR A 524 -30.25 9.01 -20.29
#